data_AF-A0A7X0CG70-F1
#
_entry.id   AF-A0A7X0CG70-F1
#
_cell.length_a   1.000
_cell.length_b   1.000
_cell.length_c   1.000
_cell.angle_alpha   90.00
_cell.angle_beta   90.00
_cell.angle_gamma   90.00
#
_symmetry.space_group_name_H-M   'P 1'
#
loop_
_entity.id
_entity.type
_entity.pdbx_description
1 polymer ?
#
loop_
_entity_poly.entity_id
_entity_poly.type
_entity_poly.pdbx_seq_one_letter_code
_entity_poly.pdbx_strand_id
1 'polypeptide(L)'
;MRNLIALCTLGLVTALAQANEPTPKTAKPVAEPAKPAIASIRPNLKPAAAPVAAAAATPAKSEEDTEVDLSVRIAEKLAELRAKQALRAEEAARARKAADARRKREAAMVAAVAVEAAKPKNGTHWSYDGEFGPENWSKINTAWAACNAGNRQSPIDLRDGIKVNLEQITFDYQPSSFNEIDNGHTVQVNVAGGNFLTVGGTTYELQQFHFHRPGEERVNGRGTEMVVHLVHKSYDNKIAVLAVQLERGDANPMIQTVWNNLPLEKLTTVTPSIVLNVNEILPTRRDYFTYMGSLSEPPCTENVLWIVMKQPMTASPQQMALFSRLYPYNARPVQPSNGRMIKESM
;
A
#
# COMPACT_ATOMS: atom_id res chain seq x y z
N MET A 1 18.53 -52.73 -51.47
CA MET A 1 17.30 -53.45 -51.87
C MET A 1 16.10 -52.66 -51.41
N ARG A 2 15.25 -52.24 -52.38
CA ARG A 2 13.79 -51.93 -52.32
C ARG A 2 13.24 -51.11 -51.12
N ASN A 3 12.90 -49.83 -51.31
CA ASN A 3 11.63 -49.24 -51.81
C ASN A 3 10.39 -49.43 -50.94
N LEU A 4 9.78 -48.31 -50.50
CA LEU A 4 8.32 -47.98 -50.39
C LEU A 4 8.19 -46.74 -49.47
N ILE A 5 8.24 -45.49 -49.93
CA ILE A 5 7.16 -44.65 -50.52
C ILE A 5 5.73 -45.06 -50.16
N ALA A 6 5.07 -44.24 -49.34
CA ALA A 6 3.62 -44.02 -49.36
C ALA A 6 3.33 -42.56 -48.98
N LEU A 7 3.11 -41.73 -50.00
CA LEU A 7 2.31 -40.50 -49.91
C LEU A 7 0.84 -40.92 -49.90
N CYS A 8 0.02 -40.36 -49.01
CA CYS A 8 -1.38 -40.12 -49.30
C CYS A 8 -1.90 -38.89 -48.56
N THR A 9 -2.84 -38.24 -49.21
CA THR A 9 -3.11 -36.80 -49.21
C THR A 9 -4.40 -36.42 -48.47
N LEU A 10 -4.45 -35.13 -48.09
CA LEU A 10 -5.61 -34.24 -48.00
C LEU A 10 -6.76 -34.56 -47.03
N GLY A 11 -6.98 -33.63 -46.10
CA GLY A 11 -8.20 -33.49 -45.32
C GLY A 11 -8.19 -32.21 -44.48
N LEU A 12 -8.02 -31.05 -45.13
CA LEU A 12 -8.15 -29.74 -44.48
C LEU A 12 -9.64 -29.44 -44.32
N VAL A 13 -10.19 -29.60 -43.11
CA VAL A 13 -11.55 -29.15 -42.78
C VAL A 13 -11.42 -27.92 -41.88
N THR A 14 -11.58 -26.75 -42.49
CA THR A 14 -11.77 -25.47 -41.81
C THR A 14 -13.22 -25.37 -41.32
N ALA A 15 -13.45 -25.68 -40.05
CA ALA A 15 -14.71 -25.36 -39.39
C ALA A 15 -14.64 -23.92 -38.84
N LEU A 16 -15.24 -22.99 -39.59
CA LEU A 16 -15.61 -21.66 -39.12
C LEU A 16 -16.77 -21.80 -38.12
N ALA A 17 -16.48 -21.74 -36.82
CA ALA A 17 -17.50 -21.55 -35.79
C ALA A 17 -17.73 -20.05 -35.59
N GLN A 18 -18.93 -19.61 -35.98
CA GLN A 18 -19.42 -18.24 -35.84
C GLN A 18 -19.54 -17.86 -34.37
N ALA A 19 -18.93 -16.73 -34.01
CA ALA A 19 -19.16 -16.05 -32.75
C ALA A 19 -20.57 -15.44 -32.76
N ASN A 20 -21.41 -15.89 -31.83
CA ASN A 20 -22.68 -15.23 -31.51
C ASN A 20 -22.40 -14.19 -30.43
N GLU A 21 -22.27 -12.91 -30.82
CA GLU A 21 -22.26 -11.78 -29.91
C GLU A 21 -23.69 -11.48 -29.42
N PRO A 22 -23.93 -11.33 -28.10
CA PRO A 22 -25.17 -10.75 -27.61
C PRO A 22 -25.11 -9.22 -27.65
N THR A 23 -26.05 -8.63 -28.39
CA THR A 23 -26.32 -7.18 -28.51
C THR A 23 -26.50 -6.48 -27.15
N PRO A 24 -26.07 -5.21 -27.02
CA PRO A 24 -26.13 -4.44 -25.78
C PRO A 24 -27.55 -3.95 -25.48
N LYS A 25 -28.02 -4.16 -24.24
CA LYS A 25 -29.25 -3.58 -23.73
C LYS A 25 -29.06 -2.09 -23.44
N THR A 26 -29.92 -1.28 -24.06
CA THR A 26 -30.07 0.16 -23.94
C THR A 26 -30.28 0.63 -22.49
N ALA A 27 -29.44 1.56 -22.04
CA ALA A 27 -29.60 2.29 -20.79
C ALA A 27 -30.70 3.38 -20.93
N LYS A 28 -31.56 3.50 -19.92
CA LYS A 28 -32.53 4.61 -19.79
C LYS A 28 -31.81 5.89 -19.33
N PRO A 29 -32.22 7.09 -19.80
CA PRO A 29 -31.58 8.34 -19.39
C PRO A 29 -32.04 8.77 -17.99
N VAL A 30 -31.08 9.19 -17.17
CA VAL A 30 -31.27 9.81 -15.86
C VAL A 30 -31.57 11.29 -16.07
N ALA A 31 -32.64 11.78 -15.46
CA ALA A 31 -33.06 13.19 -15.50
C ALA A 31 -32.16 14.07 -14.63
N GLU A 32 -31.75 15.21 -15.17
CA GLU A 32 -30.97 16.26 -14.52
C GLU A 32 -31.89 17.25 -13.77
N PRO A 33 -31.56 17.73 -12.55
CA PRO A 33 -32.41 18.69 -11.84
C PRO A 33 -32.14 20.13 -12.29
N ALA A 34 -33.24 20.87 -12.50
CA ALA A 34 -33.27 22.25 -12.96
C ALA A 34 -32.73 23.28 -11.93
N LYS A 35 -32.01 24.29 -12.43
CA LYS A 35 -31.57 25.49 -11.67
C LYS A 35 -32.73 26.49 -11.50
N PRO A 36 -32.85 27.20 -10.35
CA PRO A 36 -33.91 28.19 -10.15
C PRO A 36 -33.55 29.54 -10.79
N ALA A 37 -34.56 30.18 -11.39
CA ALA A 37 -34.48 31.49 -12.04
C ALA A 37 -34.48 32.65 -11.02
N ILE A 38 -33.65 33.68 -11.28
CA ILE A 38 -33.54 34.90 -10.48
C ILE A 38 -34.58 35.92 -10.96
N ALA A 39 -35.40 36.44 -10.04
CA ALA A 39 -36.41 37.46 -10.31
C ALA A 39 -35.80 38.86 -10.52
N SER A 40 -36.21 39.54 -11.57
CA SER A 40 -35.77 40.89 -11.94
C SER A 40 -36.57 41.96 -11.18
N ILE A 41 -35.88 42.80 -10.39
CA ILE A 41 -36.47 43.94 -9.65
C ILE A 41 -36.32 45.21 -10.49
N ARG A 42 -37.43 45.85 -10.88
CA ARG A 42 -37.44 47.20 -11.45
C ARG A 42 -37.75 48.23 -10.35
N PRO A 43 -36.99 49.34 -10.22
CA PRO A 43 -37.35 50.42 -9.31
C PRO A 43 -38.35 51.40 -9.95
N ASN A 44 -39.38 51.75 -9.19
CA ASN A 44 -40.39 52.75 -9.52
C ASN A 44 -39.95 54.11 -8.95
N LEU A 45 -39.76 55.12 -9.81
CA LEU A 45 -39.41 56.49 -9.40
C LEU A 45 -40.58 57.43 -9.74
N LYS A 46 -41.10 58.10 -8.72
CA LYS A 46 -42.12 59.16 -8.81
C LYS A 46 -41.47 60.48 -8.37
N PRO A 47 -41.62 61.60 -9.09
CA PRO A 47 -40.96 62.86 -8.76
C PRO A 47 -41.82 63.71 -7.80
N ALA A 48 -41.17 64.34 -6.82
CA ALA A 48 -41.76 65.40 -5.99
C ALA A 48 -40.95 66.69 -6.19
N ALA A 49 -41.65 67.74 -6.61
CA ALA A 49 -41.12 69.09 -6.75
C ALA A 49 -41.14 69.84 -5.40
N ALA A 50 -40.18 70.71 -5.18
CA ALA A 50 -40.20 71.74 -4.12
C ALA A 50 -39.64 73.05 -4.69
N PRO A 51 -40.21 74.23 -4.33
CA PRO A 51 -39.81 75.50 -4.90
C PRO A 51 -38.74 76.25 -4.09
N VAL A 52 -38.13 77.21 -4.78
CA VAL A 52 -37.01 78.09 -4.43
C VAL A 52 -37.49 79.27 -3.56
N ALA A 53 -36.66 79.71 -2.60
CA ALA A 53 -36.69 81.07 -2.06
C ALA A 53 -35.27 81.61 -1.84
N ALA A 54 -35.06 82.84 -2.31
CA ALA A 54 -33.79 83.54 -2.44
C ALA A 54 -33.27 84.13 -1.12
N ALA A 55 -31.96 84.10 -0.93
CA ALA A 55 -31.24 84.77 0.16
C ALA A 55 -30.66 86.11 -0.32
N ALA A 56 -30.90 87.18 0.45
CA ALA A 56 -30.38 88.52 0.21
C ALA A 56 -28.91 88.65 0.67
N ALA A 57 -28.14 89.42 -0.09
CA ALA A 57 -26.72 89.70 0.15
C ALA A 57 -26.49 90.91 1.07
N THR A 58 -25.37 90.89 1.80
CA THR A 58 -24.79 92.02 2.55
C THR A 58 -23.34 92.29 2.10
N PRO A 59 -22.80 93.52 2.28
CA PRO A 59 -21.79 94.10 1.40
C PRO A 59 -20.33 93.80 1.77
N ALA A 60 -19.46 93.95 0.77
CA ALA A 60 -18.04 93.61 0.75
C ALA A 60 -17.13 94.56 1.55
N LYS A 61 -16.08 93.99 2.16
CA LYS A 61 -14.87 94.68 2.65
C LYS A 61 -13.76 94.61 1.59
N SER A 62 -12.83 95.57 1.63
CA SER A 62 -11.75 95.82 0.64
C SER A 62 -10.80 94.65 0.41
N GLU A 63 -10.32 94.53 -0.84
CA GLU A 63 -9.59 93.38 -1.41
C GLU A 63 -8.27 93.03 -0.69
N GLU A 64 -7.54 94.01 -0.15
CA GLU A 64 -6.25 93.80 0.52
C GLU A 64 -6.39 93.12 1.90
N ASP A 65 -7.44 93.45 2.66
CA ASP A 65 -7.78 92.78 3.93
C ASP A 65 -8.26 91.35 3.71
N THR A 66 -8.86 91.07 2.54
CA THR A 66 -9.34 89.73 2.20
C THR A 66 -8.22 88.78 1.80
N GLU A 67 -7.13 89.28 1.21
CA GLU A 67 -6.01 88.46 0.76
C GLU A 67 -5.10 88.02 1.93
N VAL A 68 -4.88 88.92 2.90
CA VAL A 68 -4.15 88.59 4.14
C VAL A 68 -4.94 87.59 4.99
N ASP A 69 -6.25 87.78 5.19
CA ASP A 69 -7.14 86.84 5.90
C ASP A 69 -7.21 85.47 5.18
N LEU A 70 -7.23 85.46 3.84
CA LEU A 70 -7.21 84.23 3.05
C LEU A 70 -5.90 83.46 3.22
N SER A 71 -4.75 84.15 3.25
CA SER A 71 -3.44 83.51 3.41
C SER A 71 -3.28 82.83 4.78
N VAL A 72 -3.79 83.46 5.85
CA VAL A 72 -3.80 82.90 7.21
C VAL A 72 -4.70 81.67 7.29
N ARG A 73 -5.91 81.73 6.72
CA ARG A 73 -6.84 80.59 6.68
C ARG A 73 -6.29 79.41 5.86
N ILE A 74 -5.56 79.67 4.78
CA ILE A 74 -4.89 78.64 3.98
C ILE A 74 -3.78 77.97 4.80
N ALA A 75 -2.98 78.75 5.53
CA ALA A 75 -1.92 78.23 6.39
C ALA A 75 -2.49 77.36 7.53
N GLU A 76 -3.58 77.78 8.18
CA GLU A 76 -4.28 77.00 9.20
C GLU A 76 -4.85 75.69 8.63
N LYS A 77 -5.53 75.75 7.48
CA LYS A 77 -6.06 74.56 6.80
C LYS A 77 -4.96 73.58 6.42
N LEU A 78 -3.82 74.08 5.94
CA LEU A 78 -2.64 73.28 5.60
C LEU A 78 -2.02 72.64 6.86
N ALA A 79 -1.97 73.35 7.98
CA ALA A 79 -1.50 72.80 9.26
C ALA A 79 -2.44 71.69 9.76
N GLU A 80 -3.76 71.89 9.67
CA GLU A 80 -4.76 70.88 10.03
C GLU A 80 -4.66 69.64 9.14
N LEU A 81 -4.48 69.82 7.83
CA LEU A 81 -4.28 68.72 6.89
C LEU A 81 -3.00 67.93 7.16
N ARG A 82 -1.89 68.63 7.48
CA ARG A 82 -0.63 67.97 7.87
C ARG A 82 -0.77 67.19 9.19
N ALA A 83 -1.47 67.73 10.17
CA ALA A 83 -1.76 67.03 11.42
C ALA A 83 -2.61 65.77 11.19
N LYS A 84 -3.65 65.85 10.35
CA LYS A 84 -4.47 64.69 9.96
C LYS A 84 -3.69 63.66 9.16
N GLN A 85 -2.76 64.08 8.30
CA GLN A 85 -1.87 63.17 7.58
C GLN A 85 -0.90 62.45 8.52
N ALA A 86 -0.35 63.15 9.52
CA ALA A 86 0.52 62.55 10.53
C ALA A 86 -0.22 61.48 11.36
N LEU A 87 -1.45 61.76 11.80
CA LEU A 87 -2.28 60.79 12.53
C LEU A 87 -2.58 59.54 11.68
N ARG A 88 -2.98 59.73 10.41
CA ARG A 88 -3.22 58.61 9.48
C ARG A 88 -1.96 57.78 9.23
N ALA A 89 -0.78 58.41 9.16
CA ALA A 89 0.48 57.72 9.00
C ALA A 89 0.82 56.88 10.25
N GLU A 90 0.56 57.40 11.45
CA GLU A 90 0.77 56.67 12.70
C GLU A 90 -0.20 55.48 12.84
N GLU A 91 -1.48 55.67 12.52
CA GLU A 91 -2.48 54.60 12.48
C GLU A 91 -2.11 53.50 11.46
N ALA A 92 -1.66 53.89 10.27
CA ALA A 92 -1.19 52.95 9.25
C ALA A 92 0.05 52.17 9.72
N ALA A 93 0.98 52.82 10.43
CA ALA A 93 2.16 52.15 10.99
C ALA A 93 1.76 51.14 12.09
N ARG A 94 0.83 51.50 12.97
CA ARG A 94 0.27 50.58 13.98
C ARG A 94 -0.45 49.40 13.34
N ALA A 95 -1.25 49.64 12.30
CA ALA A 95 -1.96 48.59 11.57
C ALA A 95 -1.00 47.60 10.88
N ARG A 96 0.08 48.11 10.24
CA ARG A 96 1.14 47.25 9.65
C ARG A 96 1.83 46.39 10.70
N LYS A 97 2.21 46.97 11.84
CA LYS A 97 2.83 46.22 12.94
C LYS A 97 1.92 45.14 13.52
N ALA A 98 0.61 45.41 13.61
CA ALA A 98 -0.38 44.44 14.04
C ALA A 98 -0.58 43.30 13.01
N ALA A 99 -0.60 43.61 11.71
CA ALA A 99 -0.68 42.63 10.64
C ALA A 99 0.55 41.71 10.62
N ASP A 100 1.76 42.26 10.77
CA ASP A 100 2.99 41.48 10.85
C ASP A 100 3.01 40.56 12.09
N ALA A 101 2.54 41.06 13.24
CA ALA A 101 2.43 40.26 14.45
C ALA A 101 1.43 39.10 14.28
N ARG A 102 0.30 39.34 13.62
CA ARG A 102 -0.69 38.31 13.29
C ARG A 102 -0.12 37.26 12.33
N ARG A 103 0.56 37.69 11.25
CA ARG A 103 1.20 36.77 10.30
C ARG A 103 2.28 35.92 10.96
N LYS A 104 3.07 36.48 11.89
CA LYS A 104 4.05 35.71 12.67
C LYS A 104 3.39 34.69 13.60
N ARG A 105 2.28 35.04 14.25
CA ARG A 105 1.50 34.10 15.08
C ARG A 105 0.87 32.98 14.25
N GLU A 106 0.30 33.30 13.10
CA GLU A 106 -0.27 32.31 12.16
C GLU A 106 0.84 31.38 11.62
N ALA A 107 2.00 31.92 11.24
CA ALA A 107 3.15 31.11 10.81
C ALA A 107 3.70 30.22 11.92
N ALA A 108 3.78 30.73 13.16
CA ALA A 108 4.19 29.93 14.32
C ALA A 108 3.17 28.82 14.65
N MET A 109 1.87 29.09 14.49
CA MET A 109 0.80 28.10 14.69
C MET A 109 0.86 27.00 13.61
N VAL A 110 1.07 27.36 12.34
CA VAL A 110 1.25 26.38 11.25
C VAL A 110 2.52 25.54 11.46
N ALA A 111 3.61 26.16 11.91
CA ALA A 111 4.84 25.44 12.27
C ALA A 111 4.64 24.50 13.47
N ALA A 112 3.86 24.90 14.48
CA ALA A 112 3.53 24.06 15.64
C ALA A 112 2.65 22.86 15.25
N VAL A 113 1.68 23.04 14.34
CA VAL A 113 0.85 21.94 13.82
C VAL A 113 1.66 20.99 12.93
N ALA A 114 2.66 21.49 12.20
CA ALA A 114 3.52 20.66 11.35
C ALA A 114 4.57 19.83 12.14
N VAL A 115 4.85 20.18 13.40
CA VAL A 115 5.86 19.49 14.23
C VAL A 115 5.27 18.37 15.09
N GLU A 116 3.95 18.21 15.14
CA GLU A 116 3.34 17.18 16.00
C GLU A 116 2.22 16.39 15.30
N ALA A 117 2.53 15.82 14.14
CA ALA A 117 1.96 14.52 13.81
C ALA A 117 2.63 13.49 14.73
N ALA A 118 2.04 13.26 15.90
CA ALA A 118 2.48 12.25 16.84
C ALA A 118 2.62 10.91 16.10
N LYS A 119 3.84 10.37 16.03
CA LYS A 119 4.07 9.00 15.55
C LYS A 119 3.15 8.08 16.35
N PRO A 120 2.27 7.28 15.71
CA PRO A 120 1.44 6.36 16.45
C PRO A 120 2.36 5.33 17.11
N LYS A 121 2.54 5.42 18.42
CA LYS A 121 3.15 4.35 19.20
C LYS A 121 2.02 3.35 19.47
N ASN A 122 2.09 2.17 18.85
CA ASN A 122 1.28 0.96 19.12
C ASN A 122 0.13 0.67 18.14
N GLY A 123 0.36 0.80 16.83
CA GLY A 123 -0.51 0.16 15.84
C GLY A 123 -0.22 -1.34 15.71
N THR A 124 -1.23 -2.14 15.37
CA THR A 124 -1.06 -3.56 14.97
C THR A 124 -1.42 -3.80 13.50
N HIS A 125 -2.00 -2.80 12.83
CA HIS A 125 -2.33 -2.87 11.43
C HIS A 125 -1.11 -2.59 10.56
N TRP A 126 -0.86 -3.47 9.60
CA TRP A 126 0.15 -3.32 8.56
C TRP A 126 -0.43 -3.80 7.21
N SER A 127 0.20 -3.42 6.10
CA SER A 127 -0.15 -3.93 4.77
C SER A 127 1.11 -4.08 3.93
N TYR A 128 0.93 -4.45 2.65
CA TYR A 128 2.03 -4.56 1.69
C TYR A 128 2.21 -3.30 0.83
N ASP A 129 1.45 -2.23 1.09
CA ASP A 129 1.42 -1.01 0.30
C ASP A 129 1.06 0.26 1.12
N GLY A 130 1.30 1.42 0.53
CA GLY A 130 0.90 2.70 1.12
C GLY A 130 1.56 3.01 2.47
N GLU A 131 0.86 3.77 3.32
CA GLU A 131 1.39 4.25 4.61
C GLU A 131 1.74 3.11 5.57
N PHE A 132 1.05 1.96 5.44
CA PHE A 132 1.25 0.78 6.29
C PHE A 132 2.15 -0.30 5.64
N GLY A 133 2.80 0.03 4.52
CA GLY A 133 3.65 -0.86 3.75
C GLY A 133 5.02 -1.21 4.39
N PRO A 134 5.78 -2.13 3.75
CA PRO A 134 7.03 -2.69 4.29
C PRO A 134 8.09 -1.66 4.71
N GLU A 135 8.21 -0.57 3.98
CA GLU A 135 9.14 0.53 4.27
C GLU A 135 8.78 1.32 5.55
N ASN A 136 7.55 1.14 6.05
CA ASN A 136 7.01 1.85 7.20
C ASN A 136 6.72 0.93 8.40
N TRP A 137 6.80 -0.40 8.27
CA TRP A 137 6.47 -1.33 9.36
C TRP A 137 7.14 -0.97 10.70
N SER A 138 8.45 -0.70 10.70
CA SER A 138 9.17 -0.32 11.93
C SER A 138 8.69 0.99 12.59
N LYS A 139 7.99 1.85 11.85
CA LYS A 139 7.44 3.13 12.34
C LYS A 139 6.05 2.97 12.96
N ILE A 140 5.33 1.89 12.63
CA ILE A 140 3.96 1.62 13.11
C ILE A 140 3.99 1.13 14.56
N ASN A 141 4.96 0.26 14.87
CA ASN A 141 5.08 -0.36 16.18
C ASN A 141 6.55 -0.49 16.56
N THR A 142 6.91 -0.04 17.76
CA THR A 142 8.27 -0.13 18.28
C THR A 142 8.75 -1.57 18.44
N ALA A 143 7.83 -2.53 18.66
CA ALA A 143 8.15 -3.96 18.68
C ALA A 143 8.59 -4.50 17.31
N TRP A 144 8.35 -3.76 16.22
CA TRP A 144 8.71 -4.12 14.85
C TRP A 144 9.99 -3.41 14.38
N ALA A 145 10.80 -2.90 15.30
CA ALA A 145 12.05 -2.21 14.99
C ALA A 145 13.00 -3.06 14.11
N ALA A 146 12.98 -4.39 14.28
CA ALA A 146 13.78 -5.32 13.48
C ALA A 146 13.47 -5.23 11.98
N CYS A 147 12.25 -4.85 11.59
CA CYS A 147 11.86 -4.71 10.18
C CYS A 147 12.71 -3.69 9.41
N ASN A 148 13.38 -2.75 10.10
CA ASN A 148 14.29 -1.77 9.48
C ASN A 148 15.71 -1.78 10.07
N ALA A 149 15.86 -2.13 11.35
CA ALA A 149 17.17 -2.15 12.02
C ALA A 149 17.86 -3.52 11.99
N GLY A 150 17.16 -4.58 11.57
CA GLY A 150 17.70 -5.93 11.47
C GLY A 150 18.73 -6.06 10.34
N ASN A 151 19.80 -6.82 10.58
CA ASN A 151 20.87 -7.05 9.61
C ASN A 151 20.77 -8.42 8.91
N ARG A 152 19.85 -9.27 9.33
CA ARG A 152 19.62 -10.62 8.79
C ARG A 152 18.16 -10.78 8.39
N GLN A 153 17.61 -9.78 7.71
CA GLN A 153 16.22 -9.76 7.28
C GLN A 153 15.96 -10.66 6.06
N SER A 154 14.74 -11.16 5.93
CA SER A 154 14.23 -11.96 4.81
C SER A 154 13.03 -11.26 4.16
N PRO A 155 12.72 -11.53 2.87
CA PRO A 155 13.41 -12.45 1.95
C PRO A 155 14.74 -11.88 1.42
N ILE A 156 15.53 -12.69 0.71
CA ILE A 156 16.75 -12.25 0.02
C ILE A 156 16.82 -12.75 -1.43
N ASP A 157 17.70 -12.13 -2.19
CA ASP A 157 18.17 -12.68 -3.47
C ASP A 157 19.33 -13.66 -3.23
N LEU A 158 19.09 -14.92 -3.57
CA LEU A 158 20.02 -16.03 -3.42
C LEU A 158 21.02 -16.01 -4.58
N ARG A 159 22.23 -15.52 -4.30
CA ARG A 159 23.35 -15.44 -5.23
C ARG A 159 24.57 -16.15 -4.66
N ASP A 160 25.37 -16.72 -5.55
CA ASP A 160 26.71 -17.25 -5.26
C ASP A 160 26.75 -18.19 -4.04
N GLY A 161 25.76 -19.08 -3.94
CA GLY A 161 25.67 -20.06 -2.86
C GLY A 161 26.91 -20.93 -2.76
N ILE A 162 27.44 -21.11 -1.55
CA ILE A 162 28.57 -22.00 -1.32
C ILE A 162 28.06 -23.44 -1.43
N LYS A 163 28.43 -24.09 -2.52
CA LYS A 163 28.08 -25.48 -2.78
C LYS A 163 28.79 -26.39 -1.79
N VAL A 164 28.00 -27.11 -1.00
CA VAL A 164 28.49 -28.06 0.00
C VAL A 164 27.61 -29.30 0.00
N ASN A 165 28.15 -30.40 0.51
CA ASN A 165 27.35 -31.61 0.73
C ASN A 165 26.47 -31.38 1.97
N LEU A 166 25.27 -30.84 1.76
CA LEU A 166 24.29 -30.66 2.81
C LEU A 166 23.60 -31.99 3.11
N GLU A 167 23.28 -32.20 4.38
CA GLU A 167 22.41 -33.29 4.79
C GLU A 167 21.06 -33.17 4.07
N GLN A 168 20.51 -34.30 3.63
CA GLN A 168 19.18 -34.30 3.03
C GLN A 168 18.12 -33.99 4.09
N ILE A 169 17.16 -33.14 3.72
CA ILE A 169 16.02 -32.85 4.58
C ILE A 169 15.12 -34.07 4.64
N THR A 170 14.82 -34.54 5.85
CA THR A 170 13.84 -35.60 6.07
C THR A 170 12.48 -34.98 6.36
N PHE A 171 11.47 -35.43 5.65
CA PHE A 171 10.08 -35.02 5.85
C PHE A 171 9.28 -36.20 6.37
N ASP A 172 8.59 -36.00 7.49
CA ASP A 172 7.60 -36.93 8.04
C ASP A 172 6.29 -36.16 8.17
N TYR A 173 5.64 -35.92 7.03
CA TYR A 173 4.33 -35.31 6.97
C TYR A 173 3.28 -36.39 6.73
N GLN A 174 2.15 -36.26 7.41
CA GLN A 174 1.03 -37.18 7.35
C GLN A 174 -0.23 -36.40 6.95
N PRO A 175 -1.19 -37.04 6.24
CA PRO A 175 -2.51 -36.46 6.03
C PRO A 175 -3.12 -36.03 7.37
N SER A 176 -3.44 -34.75 7.49
CA SER A 176 -3.78 -34.13 8.78
C SER A 176 -5.04 -33.28 8.68
N SER A 177 -5.76 -33.15 9.79
CA SER A 177 -6.79 -32.11 9.91
C SER A 177 -6.14 -30.73 9.89
N PHE A 178 -6.90 -29.74 9.43
CA PHE A 178 -6.42 -28.38 9.26
C PHE A 178 -7.56 -27.39 9.44
N ASN A 179 -7.21 -26.13 9.63
CA ASN A 179 -8.13 -25.02 9.50
C ASN A 179 -7.50 -23.92 8.65
N GLU A 180 -8.34 -23.13 8.00
CA GLU A 180 -7.94 -22.08 7.08
C GLU A 180 -8.49 -20.74 7.52
N ILE A 181 -7.69 -19.71 7.35
CA ILE A 181 -8.08 -18.33 7.61
C ILE A 181 -7.50 -17.45 6.50
N ASP A 182 -8.33 -16.60 5.92
CA ASP A 182 -7.86 -15.41 5.25
C ASP A 182 -7.59 -14.37 6.34
N ASN A 183 -6.34 -14.19 6.73
CA ASN A 183 -5.97 -13.32 7.85
C ASN A 183 -5.88 -11.83 7.48
N GLY A 184 -6.30 -11.45 6.27
CA GLY A 184 -6.16 -10.10 5.74
C GLY A 184 -4.84 -9.80 5.05
N HIS A 185 -3.83 -10.66 5.20
CA HIS A 185 -2.50 -10.54 4.58
C HIS A 185 -2.16 -11.71 3.65
N THR A 186 -2.74 -12.88 3.91
CA THR A 186 -2.59 -14.11 3.14
C THR A 186 -3.73 -15.08 3.46
N VAL A 187 -3.85 -16.13 2.64
CA VAL A 187 -4.47 -17.38 3.06
C VAL A 187 -3.46 -18.15 3.91
N GLN A 188 -3.79 -18.41 5.17
CA GLN A 188 -2.99 -19.19 6.11
C GLN A 188 -3.75 -20.48 6.45
N VAL A 189 -3.03 -21.59 6.43
CA VAL A 189 -3.54 -22.91 6.76
C VAL A 189 -2.78 -23.43 7.97
N ASN A 190 -3.49 -23.63 9.08
CA ASN A 190 -2.92 -24.23 10.29
C ASN A 190 -3.14 -25.74 10.24
N VAL A 191 -2.08 -26.51 10.46
CA VAL A 191 -2.10 -27.97 10.34
C VAL A 191 -2.04 -28.58 11.73
N ALA A 192 -2.76 -29.67 11.95
CA ALA A 192 -2.65 -30.43 13.19
C ALA A 192 -1.22 -30.98 13.40
N GLY A 193 -0.85 -31.17 14.66
CA GLY A 193 0.48 -31.66 15.02
C GLY A 193 0.78 -33.06 14.48
N GLY A 194 2.05 -33.44 14.54
CA GLY A 194 2.55 -34.73 14.01
C GLY A 194 3.16 -34.66 12.61
N ASN A 195 3.50 -33.46 12.13
CA ASN A 195 4.14 -33.24 10.83
C ASN A 195 5.53 -32.64 11.03
N PHE A 196 6.60 -33.32 10.63
CA PHE A 196 7.96 -32.92 10.98
C PHE A 196 8.89 -32.74 9.79
N LEU A 197 9.79 -31.76 9.92
CA LEU A 197 10.95 -31.54 9.07
C LEU A 197 12.20 -31.70 9.94
N THR A 198 13.12 -32.59 9.55
CA THR A 198 14.42 -32.75 10.22
C THR A 198 15.56 -32.34 9.28
N VAL A 199 16.41 -31.44 9.77
CA VAL A 199 17.60 -30.96 9.05
C VAL A 199 18.68 -30.51 10.04
N GLY A 200 19.95 -30.85 9.76
CA GLY A 200 21.08 -30.45 10.61
C GLY A 200 20.94 -30.96 12.05
N GLY A 201 20.41 -32.18 12.20
CA GLY A 201 20.16 -32.81 13.50
C GLY A 201 19.05 -32.17 14.36
N THR A 202 18.28 -31.20 13.82
CA THR A 202 17.15 -30.58 14.53
C THR A 202 15.83 -30.94 13.87
N THR A 203 14.85 -31.34 14.67
CA THR A 203 13.48 -31.61 14.23
C THR A 203 12.59 -30.41 14.52
N TYR A 204 11.82 -30.00 13.51
CA TYR A 204 10.88 -28.90 13.55
C TYR A 204 9.48 -29.41 13.17
N GLU A 205 8.48 -29.12 13.99
CA GLU A 205 7.09 -29.46 13.72
C GLU A 205 6.42 -28.36 12.89
N LEU A 206 5.74 -28.74 11.81
CA LEU A 206 4.95 -27.84 10.97
C LEU A 206 3.80 -27.24 11.78
N GLN A 207 3.71 -25.92 11.80
CA GLN A 207 2.67 -25.18 12.51
C GLN A 207 1.59 -24.71 11.53
N GLN A 208 2.04 -24.13 10.42
CA GLN A 208 1.17 -23.55 9.40
C GLN A 208 1.91 -23.43 8.07
N PHE A 209 1.16 -23.20 7.00
CA PHE A 209 1.71 -22.66 5.77
C PHE A 209 0.83 -21.55 5.19
N HIS A 210 1.43 -20.72 4.34
CA HIS A 210 0.75 -19.59 3.70
C HIS A 210 1.40 -19.23 2.36
N PHE A 211 0.77 -18.33 1.61
CA PHE A 211 1.13 -18.06 0.21
C PHE A 211 1.48 -16.58 -0.01
N HIS A 212 2.48 -16.35 -0.86
CA HIS A 212 2.80 -15.01 -1.35
C HIS A 212 2.76 -14.94 -2.88
N ARG A 213 2.37 -13.77 -3.38
CA ARG A 213 2.38 -13.36 -4.79
C ARG A 213 2.89 -11.92 -4.88
N PRO A 214 3.92 -11.63 -5.70
CA PRO A 214 4.82 -12.60 -6.33
C PRO A 214 5.54 -13.48 -5.30
N GLY A 215 6.32 -14.48 -5.74
CA GLY A 215 7.25 -15.15 -4.83
C GLY A 215 8.12 -14.13 -4.09
N GLU A 216 8.45 -14.38 -2.82
CA GLU A 216 9.24 -13.45 -2.01
C GLU A 216 10.74 -13.55 -2.33
N GLU A 217 11.27 -14.77 -2.33
CA GLU A 217 12.66 -15.06 -2.65
C GLU A 217 13.00 -14.74 -4.12
N ARG A 218 14.28 -14.48 -4.35
CA ARG A 218 14.85 -14.44 -5.70
C ARG A 218 16.01 -15.43 -5.79
N VAL A 219 16.23 -16.00 -6.97
CA VAL A 219 17.42 -16.79 -7.29
C VAL A 219 18.12 -16.14 -8.46
N ASN A 220 19.34 -15.63 -8.24
CA ASN A 220 20.10 -14.86 -9.24
C ASN A 220 19.26 -13.73 -9.86
N GLY A 221 18.51 -13.00 -9.03
CA GLY A 221 17.64 -11.90 -9.43
C GLY A 221 16.31 -12.31 -10.04
N ARG A 222 16.05 -13.62 -10.23
CA ARG A 222 14.80 -14.12 -10.82
C ARG A 222 13.81 -14.49 -9.73
N GLY A 223 12.58 -13.99 -9.86
CA GLY A 223 11.45 -14.36 -9.00
C GLY A 223 10.56 -15.40 -9.65
N THR A 224 9.70 -15.99 -8.82
CA THR A 224 8.64 -16.90 -9.24
C THR A 224 7.27 -16.25 -9.10
N GLU A 225 6.25 -16.84 -9.71
CA GLU A 225 4.92 -16.24 -9.72
C GLU A 225 4.29 -16.24 -8.33
N MET A 226 4.47 -17.32 -7.58
CA MET A 226 4.03 -17.43 -6.19
C MET A 226 5.06 -18.23 -5.39
N VAL A 227 4.97 -18.17 -4.07
CA VAL A 227 5.69 -19.06 -3.16
C VAL A 227 4.74 -19.52 -2.06
N VAL A 228 4.93 -20.74 -1.58
CA VAL A 228 4.32 -21.20 -0.32
C VAL A 228 5.41 -21.29 0.74
N HIS A 229 5.15 -20.73 1.90
CA HIS A 229 6.03 -20.79 3.07
C HIS A 229 5.42 -21.73 4.10
N LEU A 230 6.11 -22.82 4.40
CA LEU A 230 5.75 -23.77 5.45
C LEU A 230 6.57 -23.43 6.70
N VAL A 231 5.89 -23.00 7.75
CA VAL A 231 6.51 -22.51 9.00
C VAL A 231 6.53 -23.62 10.03
N HIS A 232 7.73 -23.93 10.50
CA HIS A 232 7.98 -24.99 11.46
C HIS A 232 8.61 -24.43 12.73
N LYS A 233 8.42 -25.15 13.82
CA LYS A 233 8.97 -24.80 15.13
C LYS A 233 9.52 -26.03 15.82
N SER A 234 10.73 -25.94 16.34
CA SER A 234 11.35 -27.01 17.13
C SER A 234 10.88 -26.96 18.59
N TYR A 235 11.20 -28.00 19.35
CA TYR A 235 10.94 -28.07 20.80
C TYR A 235 11.61 -26.93 21.58
N ASP A 236 12.78 -26.47 21.15
CA ASP A 236 13.51 -25.33 21.74
C ASP A 236 13.10 -23.96 21.14
N ASN A 237 11.95 -23.90 20.47
CA ASN A 237 11.35 -22.70 19.88
C ASN A 237 12.15 -22.06 18.73
N LYS A 238 13.10 -22.76 18.11
CA LYS A 238 13.72 -22.30 16.86
C LYS A 238 12.71 -22.43 15.73
N ILE A 239 12.77 -21.49 14.78
CA ILE A 239 11.86 -21.46 13.63
C ILE A 239 12.63 -21.86 12.38
N ALA A 240 12.03 -22.74 11.57
CA ALA A 240 12.48 -23.04 10.22
C ALA A 240 11.35 -22.76 9.22
N VAL A 241 11.66 -22.02 8.16
CA VAL A 241 10.72 -21.76 7.06
C VAL A 241 11.22 -22.48 5.81
N LEU A 242 10.38 -23.38 5.31
CA LEU A 242 10.56 -24.02 4.02
C LEU A 242 9.81 -23.22 2.96
N ALA A 243 10.53 -22.64 2.02
CA ALA A 243 9.96 -21.95 0.88
C ALA A 243 9.93 -22.86 -0.35
N VAL A 244 8.74 -23.15 -0.85
CA VAL A 244 8.55 -23.86 -2.12
C VAL A 244 8.02 -22.87 -3.15
N GLN A 245 8.86 -22.59 -4.14
CA GLN A 245 8.52 -21.68 -5.23
C GLN A 245 7.49 -22.31 -6.17
N LEU A 246 6.59 -21.51 -6.72
CA LEU A 246 5.50 -21.94 -7.59
C LEU A 246 5.58 -21.27 -8.96
N GLU A 247 5.54 -22.09 -10.00
CA GLU A 247 5.52 -21.67 -11.40
C GLU A 247 4.26 -22.18 -12.10
N ARG A 248 3.90 -21.56 -13.23
CA ARG A 248 2.75 -21.99 -14.02
C ARG A 248 2.99 -23.39 -14.57
N GLY A 249 2.02 -24.27 -14.39
CA GLY A 249 2.04 -25.62 -14.96
C GLY A 249 0.76 -26.36 -14.64
N ASP A 250 0.89 -27.64 -14.28
CA ASP A 250 -0.25 -28.46 -13.90
C ASP A 250 -0.83 -28.03 -12.55
N ALA A 251 -2.12 -28.32 -12.35
CA ALA A 251 -2.81 -28.02 -11.11
C ALA A 251 -2.21 -28.82 -9.94
N ASN A 252 -1.97 -28.15 -8.82
CA ASN A 252 -1.51 -28.81 -7.60
C ASN A 252 -2.72 -29.27 -6.75
N PRO A 253 -2.84 -30.56 -6.38
CA PRO A 253 -4.01 -31.04 -5.64
C PRO A 253 -4.13 -30.48 -4.21
N MET A 254 -3.02 -30.22 -3.53
CA MET A 254 -3.02 -29.58 -2.21
C MET A 254 -3.59 -28.15 -2.31
N ILE A 255 -3.09 -27.36 -3.25
CA ILE A 255 -3.60 -26.00 -3.49
C ILE A 255 -5.09 -26.03 -3.86
N GLN A 256 -5.54 -27.02 -4.65
CA GLN A 256 -6.96 -27.15 -4.97
C GLN A 256 -7.80 -27.45 -3.73
N THR A 257 -7.30 -28.31 -2.84
CA THR A 257 -7.95 -28.63 -1.57
C THR A 257 -8.11 -27.38 -0.72
N VAL A 258 -7.06 -26.55 -0.63
CA VAL A 258 -7.15 -25.27 0.09
C VAL A 258 -8.14 -24.33 -0.58
N TRP A 259 -8.07 -24.15 -1.90
CA TRP A 259 -8.94 -23.21 -2.61
C TRP A 259 -10.43 -23.59 -2.52
N ASN A 260 -10.74 -24.87 -2.40
CA ASN A 260 -12.11 -25.36 -2.23
C ASN A 260 -12.69 -25.03 -0.84
N ASN A 261 -11.84 -24.73 0.16
CA ASN A 261 -12.23 -24.54 1.55
C ASN A 261 -11.98 -23.12 2.08
N LEU A 262 -11.62 -22.19 1.18
CA LEU A 262 -11.39 -20.80 1.53
C LEU A 262 -12.59 -20.19 2.28
N PRO A 263 -12.34 -19.42 3.35
CA PRO A 263 -13.40 -18.74 4.07
C PRO A 263 -14.09 -17.70 3.17
N LEU A 264 -15.39 -17.53 3.36
CA LEU A 264 -16.19 -16.53 2.64
C LEU A 264 -15.90 -15.09 3.13
N GLU A 265 -15.41 -14.97 4.36
CA GLU A 265 -15.11 -13.70 5.01
C GLU A 265 -13.69 -13.71 5.58
N LYS A 266 -13.00 -12.58 5.47
CA LYS A 266 -11.69 -12.38 6.12
C LYS A 266 -11.83 -12.51 7.63
N LEU A 267 -10.77 -12.95 8.28
CA LEU A 267 -10.65 -13.14 9.73
C LEU A 267 -11.61 -14.20 10.29
N THR A 268 -12.27 -14.98 9.43
CA THR A 268 -13.07 -16.13 9.82
C THR A 268 -12.29 -17.40 9.54
N THR A 269 -12.25 -18.30 10.53
CA THR A 269 -11.62 -19.61 10.42
C THR A 269 -12.62 -20.65 9.95
N VAL A 270 -12.24 -21.45 8.97
CA VAL A 270 -12.98 -22.62 8.49
C VAL A 270 -12.20 -23.88 8.82
N THR A 271 -12.88 -24.91 9.33
CA THR A 271 -12.28 -26.22 9.64
C THR A 271 -12.98 -27.29 8.79
N PRO A 272 -12.38 -27.72 7.68
CA PRO A 272 -12.94 -28.77 6.84
C PRO A 272 -12.96 -30.13 7.55
N SER A 273 -13.92 -31.00 7.18
CA SER A 273 -14.02 -32.38 7.67
C SER A 273 -13.14 -33.38 6.90
N ILE A 274 -12.35 -32.89 5.94
CA ILE A 274 -11.39 -33.66 5.16
C ILE A 274 -9.97 -33.50 5.72
N VAL A 275 -9.06 -34.35 5.28
CA VAL A 275 -7.63 -34.24 5.59
C VAL A 275 -6.88 -33.58 4.45
N LEU A 276 -5.80 -32.87 4.78
CA LEU A 276 -4.88 -32.26 3.83
C LEU A 276 -3.58 -33.06 3.81
N ASN A 277 -3.09 -33.39 2.61
CA ASN A 277 -1.78 -34.01 2.44
C ASN A 277 -0.73 -32.97 2.02
N VAL A 278 0.05 -32.48 2.98
CA VAL A 278 1.07 -31.44 2.72
C VAL A 278 2.22 -31.96 1.84
N ASN A 279 2.43 -33.28 1.74
CA ASN A 279 3.49 -33.84 0.88
C ASN A 279 3.32 -33.48 -0.61
N GLU A 280 2.11 -33.19 -1.06
CA GLU A 280 1.79 -32.86 -2.45
C GLU A 280 2.37 -31.52 -2.93
N ILE A 281 2.84 -30.68 -2.01
CA ILE A 281 3.54 -29.44 -2.34
C ILE A 281 5.06 -29.58 -2.27
N LEU A 282 5.58 -30.75 -1.95
CA LEU A 282 7.01 -30.96 -1.85
C LEU A 282 7.59 -31.45 -3.18
N PRO A 283 8.69 -30.85 -3.67
CA PRO A 283 9.33 -31.32 -4.89
C PRO A 283 9.99 -32.68 -4.71
N THR A 284 10.07 -33.46 -5.79
CA THR A 284 10.76 -34.76 -5.78
C THR A 284 12.23 -34.60 -5.44
N ARG A 285 12.93 -33.66 -6.08
CA ARG A 285 14.32 -33.34 -5.75
C ARG A 285 14.37 -32.47 -4.50
N ARG A 286 15.23 -32.87 -3.57
CA ARG A 286 15.35 -32.22 -2.27
C ARG A 286 16.51 -31.24 -2.18
N ASP A 287 16.98 -30.76 -3.33
CA ASP A 287 18.05 -29.76 -3.40
C ASP A 287 17.53 -28.40 -2.92
N TYR A 288 18.33 -27.68 -2.14
CA TYR A 288 17.90 -26.43 -1.50
C TYR A 288 19.05 -25.44 -1.28
N PHE A 289 18.68 -24.17 -1.15
CA PHE A 289 19.50 -23.15 -0.53
C PHE A 289 19.14 -23.03 0.95
N THR A 290 20.11 -22.71 1.80
CA THR A 290 19.82 -22.40 3.21
C THR A 290 20.65 -21.24 3.73
N TYR A 291 20.01 -20.43 4.56
CA TYR A 291 20.59 -19.27 5.23
C TYR A 291 19.82 -18.95 6.51
N MET A 292 20.42 -18.16 7.39
CA MET A 292 19.73 -17.62 8.56
C MET A 292 19.19 -16.23 8.25
N GLY A 293 17.91 -16.03 8.50
CA GLY A 293 17.16 -14.83 8.15
C GLY A 293 16.17 -14.41 9.24
N SER A 294 15.06 -13.81 8.82
CA SER A 294 13.97 -13.35 9.68
C SER A 294 12.61 -13.87 9.20
N LEU A 295 11.55 -13.60 9.95
CA LEU A 295 10.20 -13.58 9.39
C LEU A 295 10.10 -12.48 8.31
N SER A 296 9.33 -12.73 7.25
CA SER A 296 9.11 -11.77 6.15
C SER A 296 7.93 -10.81 6.41
N GLU A 297 7.26 -10.95 7.55
CA GLU A 297 6.21 -10.05 8.03
C GLU A 297 6.54 -9.53 9.44
N PRO A 298 5.92 -8.42 9.89
CA PRO A 298 6.09 -7.93 11.26
C PRO A 298 5.81 -9.02 12.31
N PRO A 299 6.63 -9.15 13.36
CA PRO A 299 7.66 -8.21 13.83
C PRO A 299 9.04 -8.34 13.15
N CYS A 300 9.17 -9.12 12.07
CA CYS A 300 10.42 -9.38 11.35
C CYS A 300 11.55 -9.95 12.23
N THR A 301 11.18 -10.80 13.18
CA THR A 301 12.10 -11.46 14.12
C THR A 301 13.16 -12.26 13.38
N GLU A 302 14.43 -12.03 13.70
CA GLU A 302 15.58 -12.75 13.13
C GLU A 302 15.78 -14.13 13.77
N ASN A 303 16.81 -14.85 13.32
CA ASN A 303 17.16 -16.21 13.73
C ASN A 303 16.17 -17.28 13.24
N VAL A 304 15.62 -17.05 12.05
CA VAL A 304 14.82 -18.04 11.31
C VAL A 304 15.73 -18.79 10.35
N LEU A 305 15.70 -20.13 10.40
CA LEU A 305 16.37 -20.97 9.41
C LEU A 305 15.54 -20.99 8.13
N TRP A 306 16.07 -20.45 7.05
CA TRP A 306 15.42 -20.51 5.74
C TRP A 306 15.94 -21.69 4.93
N ILE A 307 15.01 -22.39 4.30
CA ILE A 307 15.26 -23.53 3.43
C ILE A 307 14.47 -23.26 2.14
N VAL A 308 15.14 -22.91 1.06
CA VAL A 308 14.49 -22.55 -0.20
C VAL A 308 14.71 -23.65 -1.22
N MET A 309 13.64 -24.34 -1.60
CA MET A 309 13.73 -25.45 -2.53
C MET A 309 14.18 -24.96 -3.91
N LYS A 310 15.17 -25.65 -4.49
CA LYS A 310 15.71 -25.35 -5.82
C LYS A 310 14.76 -25.75 -6.95
N GLN A 311 14.04 -26.86 -6.77
CA GLN A 311 13.01 -27.29 -7.71
C GLN A 311 11.69 -26.57 -7.36
N PRO A 312 11.13 -25.75 -8.27
CA PRO A 312 9.79 -25.20 -8.09
C PRO A 312 8.74 -26.30 -8.27
N MET A 313 7.58 -26.08 -7.65
CA MET A 313 6.37 -26.84 -7.90
C MET A 313 5.46 -26.07 -8.86
N THR A 314 4.51 -26.76 -9.48
CA THR A 314 3.57 -26.13 -10.41
C THR A 314 2.24 -25.84 -9.74
N ALA A 315 1.58 -24.78 -10.19
CA ALA A 315 0.15 -24.58 -10.00
C ALA A 315 -0.47 -24.12 -11.31
N SER A 316 -1.76 -24.43 -11.51
CA SER A 316 -2.41 -24.06 -12.77
C SER A 316 -2.61 -22.55 -12.88
N PRO A 317 -2.67 -21.99 -14.11
CA PRO A 317 -3.01 -20.60 -14.31
C PRO A 317 -4.30 -20.17 -13.58
N GLN A 318 -5.28 -21.07 -13.46
CA GLN A 318 -6.54 -20.83 -12.76
C GLN A 318 -6.35 -20.75 -11.25
N GLN A 319 -5.56 -21.66 -10.66
CA GLN A 319 -5.22 -21.63 -9.23
C GLN A 319 -4.48 -20.34 -8.86
N MET A 320 -3.51 -19.94 -9.69
CA MET A 320 -2.76 -18.70 -9.48
C MET A 320 -3.63 -17.46 -9.67
N ALA A 321 -4.53 -17.47 -10.66
CA ALA A 321 -5.46 -16.38 -10.90
C ALA A 321 -6.43 -16.19 -9.72
N LEU A 322 -6.91 -17.27 -9.10
CA LEU A 322 -7.76 -17.19 -7.92
C LEU A 322 -7.04 -16.43 -6.80
N PHE A 323 -5.82 -16.84 -6.45
CA PHE A 323 -5.06 -16.16 -5.40
C PHE A 323 -4.77 -14.70 -5.75
N SER A 324 -4.43 -14.40 -7.01
CA SER A 324 -4.16 -13.03 -7.45
C SER A 324 -5.34 -12.07 -7.31
N ARG A 325 -6.58 -12.57 -7.28
CA ARG A 325 -7.79 -11.76 -7.03
C ARG A 325 -7.97 -11.43 -5.55
N LEU A 326 -7.54 -12.33 -4.67
CA LEU A 326 -7.55 -12.11 -3.22
C LEU A 326 -6.39 -11.20 -2.81
N TYR A 327 -5.20 -11.52 -3.32
CA TYR A 327 -3.93 -10.87 -3.01
C TYR A 327 -3.12 -10.64 -4.30
N PRO A 328 -3.29 -9.48 -4.95
CA PRO A 328 -2.51 -9.13 -6.14
C PRO A 328 -1.02 -8.99 -5.83
N TYR A 329 -0.71 -8.42 -4.67
CA TYR A 329 0.63 -8.18 -4.16
C TYR A 329 0.64 -8.33 -2.64
N ASN A 330 1.28 -9.37 -2.13
CA ASN A 330 1.46 -9.60 -0.70
C ASN A 330 2.90 -10.09 -0.39
N ALA A 331 3.90 -9.53 -1.08
CA ALA A 331 5.30 -9.92 -0.94
C ALA A 331 6.14 -8.75 -0.41
N ARG A 332 6.92 -8.99 0.64
CA ARG A 332 7.95 -8.07 1.12
C ARG A 332 9.06 -7.95 0.07
N PRO A 333 9.59 -6.74 -0.19
CA PRO A 333 10.77 -6.57 -1.03
C PRO A 333 11.98 -7.36 -0.52
N VAL A 334 12.87 -7.79 -1.42
CA VAL A 334 14.13 -8.43 -1.05
C VAL A 334 14.99 -7.52 -0.18
N GLN A 335 15.59 -8.10 0.85
CA GLN A 335 16.42 -7.43 1.83
C GLN A 335 17.91 -7.63 1.49
N PRO A 336 18.80 -6.71 1.89
CA PRO A 336 20.23 -6.86 1.68
C PRO A 336 20.78 -8.16 2.29
N SER A 337 21.61 -8.89 1.56
CA SER A 337 22.23 -10.13 2.08
C SER A 337 23.22 -9.86 3.21
N ASN A 338 23.81 -8.67 3.28
CA ASN A 338 24.77 -8.25 4.32
C ASN A 338 25.93 -9.25 4.54
N GLY A 339 26.41 -9.85 3.44
CA GLY A 339 27.51 -10.82 3.50
C GLY A 339 27.17 -12.14 4.20
N ARG A 340 25.88 -12.43 4.43
CA ARG A 340 25.44 -13.71 5.01
C ARG A 340 25.90 -14.87 4.16
N MET A 341 26.36 -15.92 4.84
CA MET A 341 26.64 -17.21 4.20
C MET A 341 25.34 -17.84 3.72
N ILE A 342 25.26 -18.11 2.42
CA ILE A 342 24.23 -18.92 1.79
C ILE A 342 24.89 -20.25 1.42
N LYS A 343 24.34 -21.36 1.90
CA LYS A 343 24.77 -22.69 1.51
C LYS A 343 23.84 -23.21 0.42
N GLU A 344 24.40 -23.94 -0.53
CA GLU A 344 23.67 -24.59 -1.61
C GLU A 344 23.96 -26.08 -1.57
N SER A 345 22.93 -26.93 -1.61
CA SER A 345 23.12 -28.37 -1.76
C SER A 345 23.60 -28.70 -3.18
N MET A 346 24.56 -29.62 -3.27
CA MET A 346 25.13 -30.10 -4.53
C MET A 346 24.21 -31.06 -5.27
#